data_AF-A0A938NNK0-F1
#
_entry.id   AF-A0A938NNK0-F1
#
_cell.length_a   1.000
_cell.length_b   1.000
_cell.length_c   1.000
_cell.angle_alpha   90.00
_cell.angle_beta   90.00
_cell.angle_gamma   90.00
#
_symmetry.space_group_name_H-M   'P 1'
#
loop_
_entity.id
_entity.type
_entity.pdbx_description
1 polymer ?
#
loop_
_entity_poly.entity_id
_entity_poly.type
_entity_poly.pdbx_seq_one_letter_code
_entity_poly.pdbx_strand_id
1 'polypeptide(L)'
;MEGRDFLNLAIKLQNAEDEAEHRTAVSRAYYAAFNHVKSFLYKCKIKLPKAAKAHVKAYQYLFNSGLDEAEDLAEILDNLRNYRNDADYELISPKYQHNKKNCHLVCFQAEQFFNRFDKVDSIILEKGIWEYKKRTNN
;
A
#
# COMPACT_ATOMS: atom_id res chain seq x y z
N MET A 1 -1.10 -10.01 14.20
CA MET A 1 -0.60 -8.70 13.74
C MET A 1 -1.04 -8.54 12.30
N GLU A 2 -1.75 -7.46 12.03
CA GLU A 2 -2.38 -7.15 10.74
C GLU A 2 -1.77 -5.87 10.15
N GLY A 3 -2.10 -5.55 8.89
CA GLY A 3 -1.62 -4.33 8.24
C GLY A 3 -1.87 -3.05 9.06
N ARG A 4 -3.02 -2.96 9.74
CA ARG A 4 -3.40 -1.79 10.56
C ARG A 4 -2.46 -1.51 11.72
N ASP A 5 -1.81 -2.53 12.28
CA ASP A 5 -0.85 -2.34 13.37
C ASP A 5 0.34 -1.49 12.91
N PHE A 6 0.76 -1.66 11.65
CA PHE A 6 1.82 -0.86 11.04
C PHE A 6 1.38 0.55 10.66
N LEU A 7 0.10 0.74 10.29
CA LEU A 7 -0.45 2.07 10.07
C LEU A 7 -0.46 2.87 11.39
N ASN A 8 -0.90 2.25 12.48
CA ASN A 8 -0.87 2.87 13.80
C ASN A 8 0.55 3.27 14.22
N LEU A 9 1.55 2.44 13.90
CA LEU A 9 2.95 2.80 14.12
C LEU A 9 3.39 3.97 13.24
N ALA A 10 3.03 3.99 11.95
CA ALA A 10 3.34 5.10 11.06
C ALA A 10 2.75 6.43 11.58
N ILE A 11 1.50 6.42 12.04
CA ILE A 11 0.80 7.58 12.62
C ILE A 11 1.47 8.07 13.91
N LYS A 12 2.09 7.18 14.68
CA LYS A 12 2.88 7.59 15.86
C LYS A 12 4.18 8.28 15.42
N LEU A 13 4.91 7.65 14.51
CA LEU A 13 6.23 8.12 14.05
C LEU A 13 6.16 9.42 13.24
N GLN A 14 5.07 9.69 12.51
CA GLN A 14 4.96 10.94 11.74
C GLN A 14 5.00 12.21 12.61
N ASN A 15 4.66 12.09 13.90
CA ASN A 15 4.65 13.22 14.84
C ASN A 15 6.01 13.48 15.49
N ALA A 16 7.02 12.65 15.21
CA ALA A 16 8.37 12.85 15.70
C ALA A 16 9.03 14.09 15.08
N GLU A 17 10.20 14.47 15.59
CA GLU A 17 11.02 15.56 15.04
C GLU A 17 12.17 15.06 14.16
N ASP A 18 12.53 13.78 14.27
CA ASP A 18 13.67 13.19 13.57
C ASP A 18 13.33 12.68 12.16
N GLU A 19 14.26 12.89 11.21
CA GLU A 19 14.10 12.49 9.82
C GLU A 19 14.05 10.96 9.66
N ALA A 20 14.84 10.20 10.45
CA ALA A 20 14.82 8.75 10.36
C ALA A 20 13.47 8.18 10.81
N GLU A 21 12.83 8.81 11.80
CA GLU A 21 11.47 8.46 12.21
C GLU A 21 10.43 8.77 11.12
N HIS A 22 10.53 9.92 10.43
CA HIS A 22 9.65 10.25 9.31
C HIS A 22 9.81 9.29 8.13
N ARG A 23 11.05 8.97 7.74
CA ARG A 23 11.34 7.98 6.71
C ARG A 23 10.80 6.61 7.10
N THR A 24 10.97 6.22 8.37
CA THR A 24 10.44 4.97 8.90
C THR A 24 8.91 4.95 8.84
N ALA A 25 8.24 6.06 9.19
CA ALA A 25 6.79 6.19 9.13
C ALA A 25 6.26 5.95 7.70
N VAL A 26 6.88 6.57 6.69
CA VAL A 26 6.55 6.34 5.27
C VAL A 26 6.65 4.87 4.90
N SER A 27 7.75 4.22 5.29
CA SER A 27 7.96 2.80 5.01
C SER A 27 6.96 1.89 5.73
N ARG A 28 6.55 2.25 6.96
CA ARG A 28 5.50 1.54 7.70
C ARG A 28 4.10 1.75 7.11
N ALA A 29 3.79 2.95 6.62
CA ALA A 29 2.52 3.25 5.95
C ALA A 29 2.32 2.41 4.68
N TYR A 30 3.35 2.34 3.82
CA TYR A 30 3.33 1.42 2.68
C TYR A 30 3.20 -0.04 3.10
N TYR A 31 4.00 -0.46 4.09
CA TYR A 31 4.01 -1.85 4.56
C TYR A 31 2.64 -2.27 5.09
N ALA A 32 1.92 -1.37 5.76
CA ALA A 32 0.55 -1.56 6.23
C ALA A 32 -0.40 -1.87 5.06
N ALA A 33 -0.47 -0.98 4.06
CA ALA A 33 -1.37 -1.13 2.92
C ALA A 33 -1.05 -2.40 2.11
N PHE A 34 0.23 -2.64 1.79
CA PHE A 34 0.63 -3.81 1.02
C PHE A 34 0.29 -5.13 1.74
N ASN A 35 0.55 -5.23 3.04
CA ASN A 35 0.24 -6.47 3.77
C ASN A 35 -1.26 -6.65 3.99
N HIS A 36 -2.05 -5.56 4.04
CA HIS A 36 -3.49 -5.65 4.05
C HIS A 36 -4.02 -6.29 2.75
N VAL A 37 -3.57 -5.80 1.59
CA VAL A 37 -3.91 -6.39 0.28
C VAL A 37 -3.43 -7.83 0.19
N LYS A 38 -2.20 -8.12 0.63
CA LYS A 38 -1.65 -9.47 0.63
C LYS A 38 -2.46 -10.43 1.50
N SER A 39 -2.94 -9.97 2.66
CA SER A 39 -3.81 -10.75 3.55
C SER A 39 -5.16 -11.04 2.88
N PHE A 40 -5.76 -10.04 2.24
CA PHE A 40 -6.97 -10.22 1.44
C PHE A 40 -6.79 -11.25 0.32
N LEU A 41 -5.76 -11.09 -0.53
CA LEU A 41 -5.47 -12.02 -1.62
C LEU A 41 -5.23 -13.45 -1.12
N TYR A 42 -4.57 -13.60 0.03
CA TYR A 42 -4.38 -14.91 0.66
C TYR A 42 -5.71 -15.56 1.07
N LYS A 43 -6.66 -14.79 1.62
CA LYS A 43 -8.00 -15.26 1.96
C LYS A 43 -8.77 -15.74 0.72
N CYS A 44 -8.65 -15.01 -0.40
CA CYS A 44 -9.16 -15.39 -1.73
C CYS A 44 -8.38 -16.52 -2.41
N LYS A 45 -7.45 -17.18 -1.71
CA LYS A 45 -6.59 -18.28 -2.20
C LYS A 45 -5.66 -17.88 -3.35
N ILE A 46 -5.35 -16.60 -3.49
CA ILE A 46 -4.41 -16.06 -4.48
C ILE A 46 -3.05 -15.86 -3.82
N LYS A 47 -2.06 -16.65 -4.27
CA LYS A 47 -0.68 -16.53 -3.82
C LYS A 47 0.07 -15.51 -4.67
N LEU A 48 0.63 -14.48 -4.04
CA LEU A 48 1.57 -13.57 -4.68
C LEU A 48 2.93 -14.26 -4.92
N PRO A 49 3.66 -13.90 -5.99
CA PRO A 49 5.03 -14.34 -6.21
C PRO A 49 5.98 -13.78 -5.14
N LYS A 50 7.25 -14.22 -5.15
CA LYS A 50 8.25 -13.76 -4.18
C LYS A 50 8.69 -12.30 -4.42
N ALA A 51 9.09 -11.65 -3.31
CA ALA A 51 9.84 -10.39 -3.22
C ALA A 51 9.33 -9.27 -4.15
N ALA A 52 10.14 -8.79 -5.09
CA ALA A 52 9.85 -7.62 -5.90
C ALA A 52 8.58 -7.77 -6.76
N LYS A 53 8.35 -8.97 -7.30
CA LYS A 53 7.20 -9.25 -8.17
C LYS A 53 5.87 -9.22 -7.41
N ALA A 54 5.90 -9.40 -6.08
CA ALA A 54 4.69 -9.40 -5.25
C ALA A 54 3.98 -8.04 -5.28
N HIS A 55 4.75 -6.95 -5.21
CA HIS A 55 4.24 -5.59 -5.19
C HIS A 55 3.54 -5.23 -6.51
N VAL A 56 4.19 -5.55 -7.63
CA VAL A 56 3.63 -5.35 -8.98
C VAL A 56 2.36 -6.17 -9.17
N LYS A 57 2.34 -7.44 -8.70
CA LYS A 57 1.15 -8.27 -8.84
C LYS A 57 -0.01 -7.83 -7.95
N ALA A 58 0.26 -7.35 -6.73
CA ALA A 58 -0.78 -6.80 -5.86
C ALA A 58 -1.45 -5.57 -6.51
N TYR A 59 -0.65 -4.65 -7.06
CA TYR A 59 -1.15 -3.53 -7.87
C TYR A 59 -2.00 -4.01 -9.05
N GLN A 60 -1.45 -4.90 -9.89
CA GLN A 60 -2.15 -5.39 -11.08
C GLN A 60 -3.48 -6.05 -10.76
N TYR A 61 -3.56 -6.80 -9.67
CA TYR A 61 -4.81 -7.45 -9.26
C TYR A 61 -5.89 -6.44 -8.87
N LEU A 62 -5.55 -5.42 -8.08
CA LEU A 62 -6.50 -4.36 -7.74
C LEU A 62 -6.90 -3.55 -8.99
N PHE A 63 -5.91 -3.06 -9.73
CA PHE A 63 -6.08 -2.19 -10.89
C PHE A 63 -6.92 -2.83 -11.99
N ASN A 64 -6.73 -4.13 -12.25
CA ASN A 64 -7.41 -4.81 -13.34
C ASN A 64 -8.60 -5.66 -12.87
N SER A 65 -9.09 -5.45 -11.65
CA SER A 65 -10.26 -6.17 -11.14
C SER A 65 -11.57 -5.79 -11.84
N GLY A 66 -11.60 -4.67 -12.58
CA GLY A 66 -12.82 -4.16 -13.21
C GLY A 66 -13.74 -3.42 -12.25
N LEU A 67 -13.21 -2.95 -11.12
CA LEU A 67 -13.88 -2.09 -10.16
C LEU A 67 -13.12 -0.78 -10.02
N ASP A 68 -13.81 0.33 -10.27
CA ASP A 68 -13.23 1.68 -10.20
C ASP A 68 -12.66 1.97 -8.79
N GLU A 69 -13.36 1.54 -7.74
CA GLU A 69 -12.88 1.73 -6.36
C GLU A 69 -11.59 0.96 -6.07
N ALA A 70 -11.40 -0.20 -6.72
CA ALA A 70 -10.19 -1.00 -6.58
C ALA A 70 -9.05 -0.45 -7.45
N GLU A 71 -9.36 0.15 -8.60
CA GLU A 71 -8.41 0.88 -9.42
C GLU A 71 -7.79 2.04 -8.64
N ASP A 72 -8.63 2.86 -8.02
CA ASP A 72 -8.17 3.96 -7.17
C ASP A 72 -7.32 3.47 -5.98
N LEU A 73 -7.67 2.33 -5.38
CA LEU A 73 -6.85 1.72 -4.33
C LEU A 73 -5.49 1.25 -4.86
N ALA A 74 -5.44 0.74 -6.09
CA ALA A 74 -4.18 0.35 -6.72
C ALA A 74 -3.27 1.56 -6.93
N GLU A 75 -3.82 2.69 -7.41
CA GLU A 75 -3.07 3.93 -7.58
C GLU A 75 -2.51 4.46 -6.25
N ILE A 76 -3.33 4.45 -5.19
CA ILE A 76 -2.86 4.82 -3.84
C ILE A 76 -1.74 3.89 -3.41
N LEU A 77 -1.88 2.57 -3.60
CA LEU A 77 -0.87 1.59 -3.23
C LEU A 77 0.46 1.80 -3.97
N ASP A 78 0.42 2.15 -5.26
CA ASP A 78 1.63 2.43 -6.05
C ASP A 78 2.28 3.75 -5.63
N ASN A 79 1.48 4.79 -5.38
CA ASN A 79 1.97 6.05 -4.83
C ASN A 79 2.70 5.85 -3.50
N LEU A 80 2.10 5.10 -2.56
CA LEU A 80 2.75 4.74 -1.29
C LEU A 80 4.07 3.99 -1.51
N ARG A 81 4.14 3.12 -2.51
CA ARG A 81 5.36 2.39 -2.86
C ARG A 81 6.46 3.33 -3.35
N ASN A 82 6.11 4.30 -4.19
CA ASN A 82 7.05 5.28 -4.73
C ASN A 82 7.62 6.15 -3.62
N TYR A 83 6.77 6.64 -2.70
CA TYR A 83 7.24 7.35 -1.51
C TYR A 83 8.16 6.51 -0.63
N ARG A 84 7.83 5.23 -0.42
CA ARG A 84 8.70 4.31 0.32
C ARG A 84 10.06 4.18 -0.36
N ASN A 85 10.12 3.98 -1.67
CA ASN A 85 11.40 3.82 -2.36
C ASN A 85 12.28 5.05 -2.14
N ASP A 86 11.71 6.26 -2.25
CA ASP A 86 12.42 7.50 -1.96
C ASP A 86 12.87 7.58 -0.48
N ALA A 87 12.00 7.20 0.46
CA ALA A 87 12.32 7.27 1.89
C ALA A 87 13.42 6.29 2.29
N ASP A 88 13.37 5.04 1.80
CA ASP A 88 14.29 3.95 2.14
C ASP A 88 15.65 4.10 1.46
N TYR A 89 15.70 4.59 0.21
CA TYR A 89 16.91 4.51 -0.61
C TYR A 89 17.51 5.86 -1.00
N GLU A 90 16.74 6.94 -1.01
CA GLU A 90 17.21 8.28 -1.40
C GLU A 90 17.49 9.15 -0.17
N LEU A 91 18.54 8.80 0.59
CA LEU A 91 18.92 9.50 1.83
C LEU A 91 19.32 10.97 1.61
N ILE A 92 19.87 11.29 0.44
CA ILE A 92 20.25 12.67 0.06
C ILE A 92 19.07 13.51 -0.43
N SER A 93 17.87 12.91 -0.55
CA SER A 93 16.70 13.60 -1.05
C SER A 93 16.22 14.69 -0.08
N PRO A 94 16.02 15.94 -0.54
CA PRO A 94 15.50 17.01 0.30
C PRO A 94 14.01 16.83 0.63
N LYS A 95 13.34 15.81 0.07
CA LYS A 95 11.91 15.54 0.30
C LYS A 95 11.59 15.24 1.76
N TYR A 96 12.56 14.73 2.53
CA TYR A 96 12.37 14.33 3.93
C TYR A 96 13.23 15.14 4.90
N GLN A 97 14.26 15.84 4.42
CA GLN A 97 15.06 16.75 5.22
C GLN A 97 14.19 17.92 5.70
N HIS A 98 14.00 18.02 7.01
CA HIS A 98 13.28 19.09 7.70
C HIS A 98 11.80 19.31 7.30
N ASN A 99 11.23 18.46 6.43
CA ASN A 99 9.89 18.62 5.90
C ASN A 99 9.00 17.39 6.15
N LYS A 100 8.28 17.43 7.27
CA LYS A 100 7.33 16.36 7.66
C LYS A 100 6.09 16.27 6.76
N LYS A 101 5.84 17.22 5.85
CA LYS A 101 4.62 17.24 5.03
C LYS A 101 4.46 15.97 4.19
N ASN A 102 5.56 15.46 3.62
CA ASN A 102 5.51 14.22 2.83
C ASN A 102 5.18 13.01 3.71
N CYS A 103 5.76 12.93 4.90
CA CYS A 103 5.44 11.88 5.87
C CYS A 103 3.95 11.91 6.26
N HIS A 104 3.43 13.09 6.60
CA HIS A 104 2.02 13.28 6.94
C HIS A 104 1.09 12.94 5.76
N LEU A 105 1.42 13.38 4.55
CA LEU A 105 0.66 13.07 3.34
C LEU A 105 0.58 11.57 3.10
N VAL A 106 1.70 10.87 3.21
CA VAL A 106 1.78 9.40 3.01
C VAL A 106 0.97 8.66 4.07
N CYS A 107 1.06 9.06 5.34
CA CYS A 107 0.26 8.46 6.40
C CYS A 107 -1.24 8.69 6.16
N PHE A 108 -1.63 9.91 5.77
CA PHE A 108 -3.00 10.21 5.40
C PHE A 108 -3.48 9.38 4.19
N GLN A 109 -2.66 9.23 3.14
CA GLN A 109 -2.98 8.38 1.99
C GLN A 109 -3.17 6.92 2.41
N ALA A 110 -2.36 6.41 3.34
CA ALA A 110 -2.56 5.07 3.88
C ALA A 110 -3.85 4.98 4.70
N GLU A 111 -4.20 5.97 5.52
CA GLU A 111 -5.51 6.00 6.20
C GLU A 111 -6.68 5.98 5.20
N GLN A 112 -6.61 6.80 4.15
CA GLN A 112 -7.61 6.79 3.09
C GLN A 112 -7.67 5.45 2.36
N PHE A 113 -6.53 4.80 2.12
CA PHE A 113 -6.48 3.46 1.56
C PHE A 113 -7.33 2.49 2.40
N PHE A 114 -7.12 2.43 3.71
CA PHE A 114 -7.89 1.52 4.58
C PHE A 114 -9.38 1.89 4.62
N ASN A 115 -9.71 3.18 4.78
CA ASN A 115 -11.09 3.65 4.83
C ASN A 115 -11.88 3.34 3.56
N ARG A 116 -11.21 3.38 2.40
CA ARG A 116 -11.80 3.04 1.10
C ARG A 116 -11.87 1.54 0.90
N PHE A 117 -10.81 0.81 1.25
CA PHE A 117 -10.75 -0.65 1.12
C PHE A 117 -11.87 -1.34 1.93
N ASP A 118 -12.16 -0.86 3.15
CA ASP A 118 -13.23 -1.40 3.98
C ASP A 118 -14.63 -1.27 3.36
N LYS A 119 -14.81 -0.34 2.42
CA LYS A 119 -16.09 -0.08 1.74
C LYS A 119 -16.23 -0.84 0.42
N VAL A 120 -15.16 -1.44 -0.08
CA VAL A 120 -15.21 -2.21 -1.32
C VAL A 120 -15.95 -3.52 -1.07
N ASP A 121 -16.86 -3.89 -1.97
CA ASP A 121 -17.48 -5.21 -1.93
C ASP A 121 -16.43 -6.30 -2.19
N SER A 122 -16.05 -6.99 -1.11
CA SER A 122 -15.02 -8.02 -1.15
C SER A 122 -15.33 -9.20 -2.08
N ILE A 123 -16.62 -9.52 -2.29
CA ILE A 123 -17.05 -10.63 -3.15
C ILE A 123 -16.87 -10.24 -4.62
N ILE A 124 -17.28 -9.02 -4.98
CA ILE A 124 -17.13 -8.51 -6.34
C ILE A 124 -15.64 -8.31 -6.66
N LEU A 125 -14.87 -7.78 -5.71
CA LEU A 125 -13.42 -7.61 -5.87
C LEU A 125 -12.70 -8.94 -6.09
N GLU A 126 -13.01 -9.96 -5.26
CA GLU A 126 -12.43 -11.29 -5.45
C GLU A 126 -12.74 -11.86 -6.83
N LYS A 127 -14.00 -11.75 -7.29
CA LYS A 127 -14.41 -12.22 -8.61
C LYS A 127 -13.62 -11.53 -9.73
N GLY A 128 -13.53 -10.21 -9.69
CA GLY A 128 -12.80 -9.40 -10.67
C GLY A 128 -11.31 -9.76 -10.76
N ILE A 129 -10.67 -9.95 -9.60
CA ILE A 129 -9.28 -10.40 -9.52
C ILE A 129 -9.11 -11.78 -10.17
N TRP A 130 -10.01 -12.72 -9.90
CA TRP A 130 -9.96 -14.06 -10.50
C TRP A 130 -10.14 -14.01 -12.02
N GLU A 131 -11.03 -13.18 -12.52
CA GLU A 131 -11.23 -12.97 -13.96
C GLU A 131 -9.97 -12.40 -14.63
N TYR A 132 -9.33 -11.40 -14.03
CA TYR A 132 -8.03 -10.90 -14.52
C TYR A 132 -6.93 -11.97 -14.44
N LYS A 133 -6.87 -12.73 -13.34
CA LYS A 133 -5.87 -13.80 -13.17
C LYS A 133 -6.02 -14.87 -14.26
N LYS A 134 -7.24 -15.27 -14.61
CA LYS A 134 -7.50 -16.25 -15.68
C LYS A 134 -7.01 -15.73 -17.04
N ARG A 135 -7.24 -14.45 -17.33
CA ARG A 135 -6.80 -13.81 -18.60
C ARG A 135 -5.28 -13.70 -18.75
N THR A 136 -4.56 -13.58 -17.63
CA THR A 136 -3.11 -13.29 -17.62
C THR A 136 -2.22 -14.49 -17.28
N ASN A 137 -2.83 -15.65 -16.99
CA ASN A 137 -2.14 -16.92 -16.73
C ASN A 137 -2.10 -17.86 -17.95
N ASN A 138 -2.52 -17.38 -19.13
CA ASN A 138 -2.29 -18.05 -20.43
C ASN A 138 -0.97 -17.61 -21.05
#